data_AF-Q025I3-F1
#
_entry.id   AF-Q025I3-F1
#
_cell.length_a   1.000
_cell.length_b   1.000
_cell.length_c   1.000
_cell.angle_alpha   90.00
_cell.angle_beta   90.00
_cell.angle_gamma   90.00
#
_symmetry.space_group_name_H-M   'P 1'
#
loop_
_entity.id
_entity.type
_entity.pdbx_description
1 polymer ?
#
loop_
_entity_poly.entity_id
_entity_poly.type
_entity_poly.pdbx_seq_one_letter_code
_entity_poly.pdbx_strand_id
1 'polypeptide(L)'
;MTSTERSRIARILTEALAAAHSRHAAASKRFNSLLKKLPSGLPHPDGTLRVHNAGREAHASLEEYASALRRYSDFCVHRIVPDDLDPTKKEPD
;
A
#
# COMPACT_ATOMS: atom_id res chain seq x y z
N MET A 1 18.52 -20.46 4.58
CA MET A 1 17.23 -19.92 5.04
C MET A 1 16.45 -21.00 5.80
N THR A 2 16.42 -20.86 7.12
CA THR A 2 15.75 -21.78 8.05
C THR A 2 14.22 -21.62 7.99
N SER A 3 13.47 -22.59 8.52
CA SER A 3 12.00 -22.51 8.59
C SER A 3 11.51 -21.28 9.37
N THR A 4 12.27 -20.89 10.40
CA THR A 4 11.98 -19.75 11.27
C THR A 4 12.18 -18.41 10.55
N GLU A 5 13.24 -18.26 9.76
CA GLU A 5 13.47 -17.06 8.95
C GLU A 5 12.40 -16.85 7.89
N ARG A 6 11.98 -17.94 7.22
CA ARG A 6 10.86 -17.89 6.27
C ARG A 6 9.58 -17.40 6.94
N SER A 7 9.28 -17.92 8.12
CA SER A 7 8.09 -17.53 8.88
C SER A 7 8.15 -16.06 9.31
N ARG A 8 9.33 -15.56 9.69
CA ARG A 8 9.53 -14.14 10.03
C ARG A 8 9.32 -13.24 8.82
N ILE A 9 9.93 -13.56 7.68
CA ILE A 9 9.80 -12.75 6.45
C ILE A 9 8.35 -12.78 5.95
N ALA A 10 7.69 -13.94 5.96
CA ALA A 10 6.27 -14.05 5.64
C ALA A 10 5.41 -13.15 6.53
N ARG A 11 5.69 -13.11 7.84
CA ARG A 11 4.96 -12.27 8.79
C ARG A 11 5.13 -10.79 8.49
N ILE A 12 6.37 -10.33 8.29
CA ILE A 12 6.68 -8.93 7.94
C ILE A 12 5.95 -8.52 6.66
N LEU A 13 5.99 -9.36 5.62
CA LEU A 13 5.32 -9.07 4.35
C LEU A 13 3.80 -9.05 4.49
N THR A 14 3.24 -9.94 5.32
CA THR A 14 1.79 -9.97 5.61
C THR A 14 1.36 -8.73 6.39
N GLU A 15 2.13 -8.33 7.40
CA GLU A 15 1.88 -7.12 8.20
C GLU A 15 1.96 -5.86 7.31
N ALA A 16 2.97 -5.77 6.44
CA ALA A 16 3.12 -4.67 5.48
C ALA A 16 1.96 -4.61 4.48
N LEU A 17 1.53 -5.76 3.95
CA LEU A 17 0.40 -5.86 3.04
C LEU A 17 -0.91 -5.43 3.71
N ALA A 18 -1.16 -5.89 4.93
CA ALA A 18 -2.34 -5.52 5.70
C ALA A 18 -2.37 -4.02 6.02
N ALA A 19 -1.22 -3.44 6.39
CA ALA A 19 -1.10 -2.01 6.63
C ALA A 19 -1.37 -1.19 5.37
N ALA A 20 -0.77 -1.56 4.24
CA ALA A 20 -0.97 -0.89 2.95
C ALA A 20 -2.43 -0.99 2.48
N HIS A 21 -3.05 -2.17 2.64
CA HIS A 21 -4.46 -2.37 2.33
C HIS A 21 -5.38 -1.47 3.17
N SER A 22 -5.10 -1.37 4.48
CA SER A 22 -5.88 -0.51 5.39
C SER A 22 -5.77 0.97 5.00
N ARG A 23 -4.57 1.45 4.65
CA ARG A 23 -4.35 2.82 4.14
C ARG A 23 -5.11 3.07 2.85
N HIS A 24 -5.03 2.15 1.89
CA HIS A 24 -5.77 2.27 0.63
C HIS A 24 -7.29 2.30 0.87
N ALA A 25 -7.82 1.42 1.73
CA ALA A 25 -9.24 1.41 2.07
C ALA A 25 -9.69 2.74 2.72
N ALA A 26 -8.87 3.30 3.61
CA ALA A 26 -9.15 4.59 4.23
C ALA A 26 -9.12 5.75 3.22
N ALA A 27 -8.12 5.79 2.33
CA ALA A 27 -8.01 6.81 1.29
C ALA A 27 -9.16 6.73 0.28
N SER A 28 -9.50 5.52 -0.18
CA SER A 28 -10.64 5.27 -1.06
C SER A 28 -11.97 5.65 -0.42
N LYS A 29 -12.16 5.36 0.87
CA LYS A 29 -13.35 5.79 1.63
C LYS A 29 -13.46 7.32 1.71
N ARG A 30 -12.34 8.01 1.94
CA ARG A 30 -12.28 9.48 1.95
C ARG A 30 -12.64 10.06 0.58
N PHE A 31 -12.05 9.55 -0.49
CA PHE A 31 -12.32 9.99 -1.86
C PHE A 31 -13.81 9.81 -2.22
N ASN A 32 -14.37 8.62 -1.98
CA ASN A 32 -15.78 8.34 -2.26
C ASN A 32 -16.72 9.22 -1.40
N SER A 33 -16.37 9.46 -0.14
CA SER A 33 -17.14 10.38 0.73
C SER A 33 -17.08 11.83 0.25
N LEU A 34 -15.96 12.27 -0.31
CA LEU A 34 -15.83 13.60 -0.91
C LEU A 34 -16.68 13.70 -2.17
N LEU A 35 -16.64 12.70 -3.05
CA LEU A 35 -17.49 12.63 -4.25
C LEU A 35 -18.98 12.75 -3.92
N LYS A 36 -19.45 12.05 -2.87
CA LYS A 36 -20.85 12.13 -2.42
C LYS A 36 -21.25 13.48 -1.83
N LYS A 37 -20.29 14.27 -1.34
CA LYS A 37 -20.52 15.58 -0.72
C LYS A 37 -20.53 16.73 -1.74
N LEU A 38 -20.13 16.50 -2.99
CA LEU A 38 -20.23 17.52 -4.01
C LEU A 38 -21.69 17.66 -4.44
N PRO A 39 -22.33 18.83 -4.22
CA PRO A 39 -23.65 19.08 -4.78
C PRO A 39 -23.56 19.04 -6.31
N SER A 40 -24.64 18.63 -6.97
CA SER A 40 -24.77 18.50 -8.44
C SER A 40 -24.65 19.82 -9.24
N GLY A 41 -24.14 20.90 -8.64
CA GLY A 41 -23.82 22.16 -9.30
C GLY A 41 -22.31 22.38 -9.31
N LEU A 42 -21.80 23.05 -10.36
CA LEU A 42 -20.36 23.23 -10.63
C LEU A 42 -19.54 23.31 -9.32
N PRO A 43 -18.60 22.36 -9.10
CA PRO A 43 -17.85 22.34 -7.87
C PRO A 43 -17.08 23.66 -7.73
N HIS A 44 -17.25 24.31 -6.58
CA HIS A 44 -16.40 25.44 -6.19
C HIS A 44 -14.93 25.01 -6.38
N PRO A 45 -14.01 25.87 -6.84
CA PRO A 45 -12.62 25.48 -7.14
C PRO A 45 -11.93 24.73 -6.00
N ASP A 46 -12.26 25.05 -4.75
CA ASP A 46 -11.84 24.31 -3.55
C ASP A 46 -12.30 22.85 -3.51
N GLY A 47 -13.54 22.57 -3.93
CA GLY A 47 -14.10 21.21 -3.98
C GLY A 47 -13.34 20.34 -4.99
N THR A 48 -13.02 20.90 -6.16
CA THR A 48 -12.25 20.22 -7.20
C THR A 48 -10.82 19.90 -6.73
N LEU A 49 -10.14 20.86 -6.09
CA LEU A 49 -8.79 20.64 -5.53
C LEU A 49 -8.79 19.55 -4.44
N ARG A 50 -9.80 19.52 -3.57
CA ARG A 50 -9.92 18.50 -2.51
C ARG A 50 -10.16 17.10 -3.06
N VAL A 51 -10.97 16.97 -4.12
CA VAL A 51 -11.19 15.70 -4.82
C VAL A 51 -9.91 15.23 -5.51
N HIS A 52 -9.20 16.12 -6.20
CA HIS A 52 -7.93 15.78 -6.85
C HIS A 52 -6.88 15.32 -5.85
N ASN A 53 -6.71 16.02 -4.72
CA ASN A 53 -5.78 15.60 -3.68
C ASN A 53 -6.14 14.23 -3.10
N ALA A 54 -7.41 14.02 -2.74
CA ALA A 54 -7.86 12.72 -2.24
C ALA A 54 -7.73 11.59 -3.27
N GLY A 55 -7.93 11.89 -4.55
CA GLY A 55 -7.70 10.94 -5.64
C GLY A 55 -6.22 10.58 -5.78
N ARG A 56 -5.32 11.57 -5.66
CA ARG A 56 -3.87 11.35 -5.68
C ARG A 56 -3.41 10.52 -4.48
N GLU A 57 -3.93 10.79 -3.29
CA GLU A 57 -3.67 10.00 -2.08
C GLU A 57 -4.17 8.55 -2.22
N ALA A 58 -5.36 8.34 -2.79
CA ALA A 58 -5.91 7.01 -3.05
C ALA A 58 -5.07 6.24 -4.08
N HIS A 59 -4.60 6.92 -5.12
CA HIS A 59 -3.72 6.33 -6.14
C HIS A 59 -2.36 5.94 -5.56
N ALA A 60 -1.69 6.85 -4.84
CA ALA A 60 -0.42 6.54 -4.18
C ALA A 60 -0.55 5.36 -3.19
N SER A 61 -1.65 5.31 -2.42
CA SER A 61 -1.92 4.20 -1.51
C SER A 61 -2.15 2.87 -2.26
N LEU A 62 -2.75 2.93 -3.46
CA LEU A 62 -2.93 1.75 -4.31
C LEU A 62 -1.61 1.24 -4.86
N GLU A 63 -0.71 2.14 -5.28
CA GLU A 63 0.63 1.77 -5.73
C GLU A 63 1.45 1.12 -4.60
N GLU A 64 1.37 1.66 -3.38
CA GLU A 64 1.98 1.04 -2.20
C GLU A 64 1.42 -0.34 -1.92
N TYR A 65 0.09 -0.51 -1.99
CA TYR A 65 -0.56 -1.81 -1.80
C TYR A 65 -0.15 -2.82 -2.89
N ALA A 66 -0.14 -2.40 -4.16
CA ALA A 66 0.29 -3.25 -5.27
C ALA A 66 1.76 -3.68 -5.14
N SER A 67 2.63 -2.77 -4.70
CA SER A 67 4.04 -3.06 -4.41
C SER A 67 4.19 -4.08 -3.27
N ALA A 68 3.46 -3.89 -2.17
CA ALA A 68 3.45 -4.83 -1.05
C ALA A 68 2.93 -6.21 -1.45
N LEU A 69 1.86 -6.24 -2.25
CA LEU A 69 1.26 -7.48 -2.77
C LEU A 69 2.23 -8.22 -3.69
N ARG A 70 2.92 -7.49 -4.58
CA ARG A 70 3.95 -8.05 -5.44
C ARG A 70 5.06 -8.68 -4.63
N ARG A 71 5.60 -7.97 -3.63
CA ARG A 71 6.64 -8.51 -2.73
C ARG A 71 6.19 -9.76 -1.98
N TYR A 72 4.94 -9.77 -1.51
CA TYR A 72 4.35 -10.93 -0.87
C TYR A 72 4.23 -12.12 -1.83
N SER A 73 3.72 -11.90 -3.04
CA SER A 73 3.62 -12.94 -4.08
C SER A 73 4.99 -13.45 -4.53
N ASP A 74 5.96 -12.57 -4.75
CA ASP A 74 7.34 -12.94 -5.09
C ASP A 74 7.95 -13.86 -4.02
N PHE A 75 7.70 -13.57 -2.74
CA PHE A 75 8.15 -14.40 -1.64
C PHE A 75 7.40 -15.73 -1.52
N CYS A 76 6.07 -15.71 -1.56
CA CYS A 76 5.24 -16.90 -1.34
C CYS A 76 5.20 -17.85 -2.55
N VAL A 77 5.15 -17.31 -3.77
CA VAL A 77 5.00 -18.08 -5.01
C VAL A 77 6.36 -18.37 -5.64
N HIS A 78 7.20 -17.34 -5.78
CA HIS A 78 8.47 -17.44 -6.48
C HIS A 78 9.67 -17.72 -5.57
N ARG A 79 9.46 -17.73 -4.23
CA ARG A 79 10.52 -17.88 -3.22
C ARG A 79 11.63 -16.85 -3.34
N ILE A 80 11.31 -15.67 -3.87
CA ILE A 80 12.23 -14.54 -4.00
C ILE A 80 12.18 -13.76 -2.70
N VAL A 81 13.32 -13.66 -2.00
CA VAL A 81 13.45 -12.84 -0.80
C VAL A 81 13.65 -11.38 -1.24
N PRO A 82 12.82 -10.43 -0.79
CA PRO A 82 13.05 -9.03 -1.09
C PRO A 82 14.32 -8.53 -0.42
N ASP A 83 15.13 -7.75 -1.16
CA ASP A 83 16.46 -7.27 -0.77
C ASP A 83 16.53 -6.69 0.66
N ASP A 84 15.55 -5.88 1.04
CA ASP A 84 15.45 -5.21 2.34
C ASP A 84 15.33 -6.21 3.52
N LEU A 85 14.82 -7.41 3.24
CA LEU A 85 14.64 -8.50 4.21
C LEU A 85 15.67 -9.61 4.02
N ASP A 86 16.58 -9.47 3.04
CA ASP A 86 17.63 -10.45 2.81
C ASP A 86 18.74 -10.27 3.87
N PRO A 87 18.98 -11.29 4.72
CA PRO A 87 19.96 -11.18 5.79
C PRO A 87 21.41 -11.14 5.28
N THR A 88 21.66 -11.51 4.03
CA THR A 88 23.01 -11.52 3.42
C THR A 88 23.35 -10.19 2.76
N LYS A 89 22.35 -9.37 2.45
CA LYS A 89 22.49 -8.00 1.93
C LYS A 89 22.40 -6.91 2.99
N LYS A 90 22.22 -7.27 4.27
CA LYS A 90 22.49 -6.34 5.37
C LYS A 90 24.00 -6.15 5.46
N GLU A 91 24.53 -5.20 4.69
CA GLU A 91 25.93 -4.79 4.78
C GLU A 91 26.28 -4.41 6.23
N PRO A 92 27.47 -4.84 6.71
CA PRO A 92 27.96 -4.52 8.04
C PRO A 92 28.37 -3.05 8.11
N ASP A 93 28.04 -2.39 9.22
CA ASP A 93 28.71 -1.17 9.68
C ASP A 93 30.07 -1.53 10.27
#